data_AF-A0A0D8XUW7-F1
#
_entry.id   AF-A0A0D8XUW7-F1
#
_cell.length_a   1.000
_cell.length_b   1.000
_cell.length_c   1.000
_cell.angle_alpha   90.00
_cell.angle_beta   90.00
_cell.angle_gamma   90.00
#
_symmetry.space_group_name_H-M   'P 1'
#
loop_
_entity.id
_entity.type
_entity.pdbx_description
1 polymer ?
#
loop_
_entity_poly.entity_id
_entity_poly.type
_entity_poly.pdbx_seq_one_letter_code
_entity_poly.pdbx_strand_id
1 'polypeptide(L)' 'MDCKVYVGGLPNDATSQEIEDAFYRFGRIRKVWVARRPPGFAFVEFEDSRDAEDAVKALDGSYAF' A
#
# COMPACT_ATOMS: atom_id res chain seq x y z
N MET A 1 13.07 -10.60 1.28
CA MET A 1 12.35 -10.20 0.05
C MET A 1 11.02 -9.72 0.52
N ASP A 2 10.92 -8.42 0.66
CA ASP A 2 9.93 -7.76 1.48
C ASP A 2 8.81 -7.29 0.55
N CYS A 3 7.74 -8.09 0.42
CA CYS A 3 6.58 -7.77 -0.42
C CYS A 3 5.67 -6.69 0.21
N LYS A 4 6.23 -5.82 1.06
CA LYS A 4 5.46 -4.84 1.85
C LYS A 4 5.69 -3.44 1.30
N VAL A 5 4.59 -2.82 0.89
CA VAL A 5 4.51 -1.44 0.41
C VAL A 5 4.03 -0.53 1.53
N TYR A 6 4.70 0.59 1.71
CA TYR A 6 4.27 1.67 2.60
C TYR A 6 3.43 2.68 1.82
N VAL A 7 2.29 3.08 2.41
CA VAL A 7 1.37 4.03 1.82
C VAL A 7 1.16 5.16 2.83
N GLY A 8 1.76 6.32 2.57
CA GLY A 8 1.62 7.52 3.40
C GLY A 8 0.67 8.54 2.78
N GLY A 9 0.26 9.55 3.56
CA GLY A 9 -0.58 10.64 3.07
C GLY A 9 -2.06 10.25 2.92
N LEU A 10 -2.48 9.19 3.58
CA LEU A 10 -3.86 8.73 3.56
C LEU A 10 -4.76 9.65 4.39
N PRO A 11 -6.03 9.88 3.96
CA PRO A 11 -7.00 10.60 4.78
C PRO A 11 -7.30 9.83 6.08
N ASN A 12 -7.78 10.53 7.11
CA ASN A 12 -8.11 9.91 8.42
C ASN A 12 -9.17 8.80 8.30
N ASP A 13 -10.05 8.89 7.30
CA ASP A 13 -11.10 7.92 7.01
C ASP A 13 -10.65 6.80 6.05
N ALA A 14 -9.37 6.73 5.68
CA ALA A 14 -8.87 5.65 4.83
C ALA A 14 -9.08 4.29 5.51
N THR A 15 -9.67 3.36 4.76
CA THR A 15 -9.93 2.00 5.23
C THR A 15 -9.02 1.00 4.51
N SER A 16 -8.81 -0.16 5.13
CA SER A 16 -8.06 -1.25 4.50
C SER A 16 -8.68 -1.68 3.18
N GLN A 17 -10.00 -1.57 3.04
CA GLN A 17 -10.73 -1.96 1.84
C GLN A 17 -10.48 -1.01 0.68
N GLU A 18 -10.47 0.31 0.92
CA GLU A 18 -10.13 1.30 -0.12
C GLU A 18 -8.69 1.10 -0.63
N ILE A 19 -7.77 0.80 0.29
CA ILE A 19 -6.38 0.54 -0.05
C ILE A 19 -6.27 -0.81 -0.77
N GLU A 20 -7.01 -1.83 -0.35
CA GLU A 20 -7.04 -3.11 -1.05
C GLU A 20 -7.53 -2.94 -2.49
N ASP A 21 -8.64 -2.23 -2.69
CA ASP A 21 -9.22 -1.98 -4.02
C ASP A 21 -8.25 -1.19 -4.93
N ALA A 22 -7.60 -0.15 -4.38
CA ALA A 22 -6.61 0.65 -5.11
C ALA A 22 -5.39 -0.17 -5.54
N PHE A 23 -4.97 -1.14 -4.71
CA PHE A 23 -3.75 -1.94 -4.95
C PHE A 23 -4.03 -3.28 -5.65
N TYR A 24 -5.28 -3.78 -5.64
CA TYR A 24 -5.68 -5.07 -6.22
C TYR A 24 -5.38 -5.17 -7.72
N ARG A 25 -5.41 -4.04 -8.42
CA ARG A 25 -5.07 -3.96 -9.86
C ARG A 25 -3.62 -4.30 -10.19
N PHE A 26 -2.70 -4.19 -9.22
CA PHE A 26 -1.27 -4.47 -9.43
C PHE A 26 -0.92 -5.92 -9.14
N GLY A 27 -1.69 -6.59 -8.27
CA GLY A 27 -1.44 -7.99 -7.94
C GLY A 27 -2.24 -8.48 -6.74
N ARG A 28 -1.98 -9.73 -6.35
CA ARG A 28 -2.69 -10.34 -5.21
C ARG A 28 -2.17 -9.76 -3.91
N ILE A 29 -3.09 -9.18 -3.15
CA ILE A 29 -2.81 -8.65 -1.83
C ILE A 29 -2.95 -9.79 -0.81
N ARG A 30 -1.89 -9.99 -0.05
CA ARG A 30 -1.84 -10.94 1.06
C ARG A 30 -2.48 -10.34 2.32
N LYS A 31 -2.20 -9.06 2.60
CA LYS A 31 -2.68 -8.38 3.80
C LYS A 31 -2.61 -6.86 3.66
N VAL A 32 -3.67 -6.17 4.09
CA VAL A 32 -3.64 -4.73 4.30
C VAL A 32 -3.65 -4.42 5.80
N TRP A 33 -2.79 -3.51 6.22
CA TRP A 33 -2.76 -3.01 7.59
C TRP A 33 -2.83 -1.49 7.56
N VAL A 34 -3.85 -0.92 8.20
CA VAL A 34 -4.03 0.54 8.29
C VAL A 34 -3.68 1.01 9.68
N ALA A 35 -2.78 1.97 9.77
CA ALA A 35 -2.45 2.58 11.04
C ALA A 35 -3.55 3.54 11.45
N ARG A 36 -4.03 3.37 12.69
CA ARG A 36 -5.02 4.26 13.29
C ARG A 36 -4.41 5.21 14.33
N ARG A 37 -3.17 4.96 14.76
CA ARG A 37 -2.45 5.74 15.78
C ARG A 37 -0.93 5.68 15.54
N PRO A 38 -0.32 6.71 14.94
CA PRO A 38 -0.98 7.86 14.30
C PRO A 38 -1.77 7.44 13.04
N PRO A 39 -2.87 8.12 12.70
CA PRO A 39 -3.56 7.92 11.43
C PRO A 39 -2.77 8.54 10.27
N GLY A 40 -3.07 8.09 9.04
CA GLY A 40 -2.50 8.67 7.81
C GLY A 40 -1.46 7.83 7.10
N PHE A 41 -1.26 6.58 7.53
CA PHE A 41 -0.45 5.61 6.81
C PHE A 41 -1.03 4.20 6.86
N ALA A 42 -0.63 3.39 5.89
CA ALA A 42 -0.96 1.99 5.80
C ALA A 42 0.21 1.21 5.20
N PHE A 43 0.15 -0.11 5.39
CA PHE A 43 1.05 -1.06 4.79
C PHE A 43 0.24 -2.08 3.99
N VAL A 44 0.63 -2.29 2.74
CA VAL A 44 0.06 -3.29 1.85
C VAL A 44 1.09 -4.38 1.66
N GLU A 45 0.71 -5.61 1.93
CA GLU A 45 1.57 -6.77 1.75
C GLU A 45 1.04 -7.58 0.58
N PHE A 46 1.88 -7.76 -0.44
CA PHE A 46 1.58 -8.53 -1.63
C PHE A 46 2.01 -9.99 -1.48
N GLU A 47 1.42 -10.84 -2.30
CA GLU A 47 1.84 -12.24 -2.44
C GLU A 47 3.18 -12.34 -3.18
N ASP A 48 3.40 -11.52 -4.21
CA ASP A 48 4.62 -11.45 -5.01
C ASP A 48 5.36 -10.11 -4.82
N SER A 49 6.68 -10.15 -4.70
CA SER A 49 7.50 -8.94 -4.56
C SER A 49 7.54 -8.09 -5.82
N ARG A 50 7.32 -8.70 -7.00
CA ARG A 50 7.25 -7.98 -8.28
C ARG A 50 6.00 -7.13 -8.38
N ASP A 51 4.88 -7.65 -7.88
CA ASP A 51 3.61 -6.92 -7.79
C ASP A 51 3.74 -5.73 -6.83
N ALA A 52 4.42 -5.94 -5.69
CA ALA A 52 4.75 -4.87 -4.76
C ALA A 52 5.63 -3.78 -5.41
N GLU A 53 6.66 -4.17 -6.17
CA GLU A 53 7.49 -3.23 -6.92
C GLU A 53 6.72 -2.47 -7.99
N ASP A 54 5.82 -3.13 -8.72
CA ASP A 54 4.99 -2.48 -9.75
C ASP A 54 4.01 -1.49 -9.12
N ALA A 55 3.36 -1.89 -8.02
CA ALA A 55 2.49 -1.02 -7.24
C ALA A 55 3.24 0.21 -6.73
N VAL A 56 4.46 0.02 -6.20
CA VAL A 56 5.33 1.13 -5.81
C VAL A 56 5.66 1.97 -7.03
N LYS A 57 6.18 1.42 -8.13
CA LYS A 57 6.53 2.23 -9.32
C LYS A 57 5.35 2.99 -9.92
N ALA A 58 4.14 2.44 -9.82
CA ALA A 58 2.93 3.04 -10.35
C ALA A 58 2.31 4.10 -9.43
N LEU A 59 2.48 3.98 -8.10
CA LEU A 59 1.89 4.86 -7.09
C LEU A 59 2.92 5.82 -6.44
N ASP A 60 4.20 5.50 -6.52
CA ASP A 60 5.36 6.32 -6.12
C ASP A 60 5.61 7.39 -7.19
N GLY A 61 4.64 8.29 -7.30
CA GLY A 61 4.71 9.53 -8.09
C GLY A 61 5.03 10.76 -7.24
N SER A 62 5.50 10.61 -6.00
CA SER A 62 5.83 11.76 -5.14
C SER A 62 6.89 11.44 -4.09
N TYR A 63 8.13 11.77 -4.47
CA TYR A 63 9.28 12.08 -3.63
C TYR A 63 10.04 10.92 -2.98
N ALA A 64 10.90 10.30 -3.78
CA ALA A 64 12.18 9.77 -3.31
C ALA A 64 13.10 10.92 -2.87
N PHE A 65 13.47 10.95 -1.59
CA PHE A 65 14.72 11.53 -1.10
C PHE A 65 15.33 10.56 -0.11
#